data_AF-A0A838V7U9-F1
#
_entry.id   AF-A0A838V7U9-F1
#
_cell.length_a   1.000
_cell.length_b   1.000
_cell.length_c   1.000
_cell.angle_alpha   90.00
_cell.angle_beta   90.00
_cell.angle_gamma   90.00
#
_symmetry.space_group_name_H-M   'P 1'
#
loop_
_entity.id
_entity.type
_entity.pdbx_description
1 polymer ?
#
loop_
_entity_poly.entity_id
_entity_poly.type
_entity_poly.pdbx_seq_one_letter_code
_entity_poly.pdbx_strand_id
1 'polypeptide(L)'
;MPDTPPDRLATNPASEFHDADALARGIGVRFKGNERTDVDEYCISEGWIRVALGKKVDRRGAPLTIRLTGPVEVWFLDKQDAKDDTKLSGIPASPAE
;
A
#
# COMPACT_ATOMS: atom_id res chain seq x y z
N MET A 1 -5.43 -9.44 18.65
CA MET A 1 -5.63 -9.57 17.18
C MET A 1 -4.43 -8.89 16.55
N PRO A 2 -3.64 -9.52 15.68
CA PRO A 2 -2.41 -8.92 15.20
C PRO A 2 -2.71 -7.65 14.40
N ASP A 3 -2.35 -6.51 14.98
CA ASP A 3 -2.42 -5.20 14.34
C ASP A 3 -1.34 -4.98 13.27
N THR A 4 -0.69 -6.05 12.84
CA THR A 4 0.44 -6.05 11.92
C THR A 4 0.04 -6.75 10.63
N PRO A 5 0.23 -6.13 9.45
CA PRO A 5 -0.07 -6.76 8.18
C PRO A 5 0.76 -8.05 8.01
N PRO A 6 0.23 -9.07 7.32
CA PRO A 6 0.94 -10.33 7.11
C PRO A 6 2.23 -10.11 6.31
N ASP A 7 3.25 -10.93 6.57
CA ASP A 7 4.56 -10.86 5.92
C ASP A 7 4.49 -11.04 4.40
N ARG A 8 3.46 -11.75 3.92
CA ARG A 8 3.15 -11.92 2.50
C ARG A 8 1.66 -11.75 2.27
N LEU A 9 1.31 -10.93 1.29
CA LEU A 9 -0.07 -10.71 0.89
C LEU A 9 -0.16 -10.53 -0.62
N ALA A 10 -1.19 -11.12 -1.22
CA ALA A 10 -1.55 -10.95 -2.61
C ALA A 10 -2.95 -10.33 -2.74
N THR A 11 -3.09 -9.36 -3.65
CA THR A 11 -4.39 -8.79 -4.01
C THR A 11 -5.17 -9.71 -4.96
N ASN A 12 -4.47 -10.60 -5.67
CA ASN A 12 -5.08 -11.54 -6.59
C ASN A 12 -5.76 -12.71 -5.84
N PRO A 13 -7.08 -12.91 -5.99
CA PRO A 13 -7.83 -13.98 -5.30
C PRO A 13 -7.42 -15.39 -5.74
N ALA A 14 -6.69 -15.54 -6.84
CA ALA A 14 -6.15 -16.82 -7.28
C ALA A 14 -4.85 -17.23 -6.57
N SER A 15 -4.23 -16.33 -5.79
CA SER A 15 -3.01 -16.63 -5.03
C SER A 15 -3.35 -17.21 -3.65
N GLU A 16 -2.51 -18.14 -3.17
CA GLU A 16 -2.64 -18.76 -1.84
C GLU A 16 -2.50 -17.75 -0.68
N PHE A 17 -1.88 -16.60 -0.95
CA PHE A 17 -1.64 -15.52 0.02
C PHE A 17 -2.67 -14.40 -0.09
N HIS A 18 -3.84 -14.68 -0.68
CA HIS A 18 -4.93 -13.71 -0.74
C HIS A 18 -5.69 -13.66 0.59
N ASP A 19 -5.68 -12.49 1.23
CA ASP A 19 -6.40 -12.27 2.49
C ASP A 19 -7.38 -11.10 2.35
N ALA A 20 -8.68 -11.42 2.30
CA ALA A 20 -9.73 -10.44 2.10
C ALA A 20 -9.92 -9.52 3.33
N ASP A 21 -9.64 -9.99 4.55
CA ASP A 21 -9.78 -9.19 5.77
C ASP A 21 -8.68 -8.11 5.82
N ALA A 22 -7.45 -8.51 5.50
CA ALA A 22 -6.32 -7.60 5.39
C ALA A 22 -6.54 -6.54 4.30
N LEU A 23 -7.08 -6.94 3.15
CA LEU A 23 -7.43 -6.00 2.06
C LEU A 23 -8.59 -5.09 2.42
N ALA A 24 -9.59 -5.57 3.15
CA ALA A 24 -10.73 -4.77 3.59
C ALA A 24 -10.32 -3.63 4.53
N ARG A 25 -9.27 -3.82 5.35
CA ARG A 25 -8.66 -2.79 6.19
C ARG A 25 -7.88 -1.73 5.42
N GLY A 26 -7.54 -2.01 4.16
CA GLY A 26 -6.66 -1.20 3.34
C GLY A 26 -5.20 -1.32 3.76
N ILE A 27 -4.31 -1.55 2.79
CA ILE A 27 -2.87 -1.72 3.03
C ILE A 27 -2.09 -0.74 2.16
N GLY A 28 -1.24 0.04 2.82
CA GLY A 28 -0.25 0.89 2.17
C GLY A 28 1.07 0.14 2.03
N VAL A 29 1.69 0.25 0.86
CA VAL A 29 3.01 -0.33 0.59
C VAL A 29 3.96 0.79 0.15
N ARG A 30 5.14 0.86 0.76
CA ARG A 30 6.23 1.73 0.34
C ARG A 30 7.42 0.91 -0.08
N PHE A 31 7.91 1.20 -1.27
CA PHE A 31 9.04 0.52 -1.87
C PHE A 31 10.10 1.50 -2.30
N LYS A 32 11.33 1.33 -1.80
CA LYS A 32 12.46 2.27 -2.05
C LYS A 32 12.09 3.73 -1.79
N GLY A 33 11.28 3.99 -0.76
CA GLY A 33 10.84 5.34 -0.40
C GLY A 33 9.61 5.84 -1.16
N ASN A 34 9.14 5.13 -2.20
CA ASN A 34 7.95 5.49 -2.97
C ASN A 34 6.74 4.67 -2.50
N GLU A 35 5.67 5.36 -2.12
CA GLU A 35 4.38 4.75 -1.87
C GLU A 35 3.79 4.21 -3.19
N ARG A 36 3.31 2.98 -3.14
CA ARG A 36 2.78 2.23 -4.28
C ARG A 36 1.44 1.64 -3.88
N THR A 37 0.42 1.93 -4.67
CA THR A 37 -0.92 1.33 -4.55
C THR A 37 -1.19 0.31 -5.65
N ASP A 38 -0.32 0.26 -6.67
CA ASP A 38 -0.28 -0.71 -7.77
C ASP A 38 0.38 -2.05 -7.40
N VAL A 39 0.54 -2.34 -6.10
CA VAL A 39 1.15 -3.59 -5.63
C VAL A 39 0.16 -4.73 -5.75
N ASP A 40 0.56 -5.75 -6.50
CA ASP A 40 -0.20 -6.99 -6.71
C ASP A 40 0.12 -8.02 -5.62
N GLU A 41 1.40 -8.13 -5.22
CA GLU A 41 1.84 -9.01 -4.14
C GLU A 41 3.08 -8.43 -3.46
N TYR A 42 3.26 -8.62 -2.16
CA TYR A 42 4.50 -8.28 -1.47
C TYR A 42 4.98 -9.41 -0.57
N CYS A 43 6.29 -9.45 -0.32
CA CYS A 43 6.92 -10.32 0.67
C CYS A 43 7.97 -9.51 1.45
N ILE A 44 7.69 -9.23 2.73
CA ILE A 44 8.59 -8.47 3.61
C ILE A 44 9.81 -9.32 3.97
N SER A 45 9.59 -10.61 4.26
CA SER A 45 10.65 -11.53 4.69
C SER A 45 11.73 -11.72 3.63
N GLU A 46 11.36 -11.75 2.35
CA GLU A 46 12.32 -11.83 1.24
C GLU A 46 12.67 -10.43 0.67
N GLY A 47 11.97 -9.36 1.06
CA GLY A 47 12.23 -8.00 0.62
C GLY A 47 11.94 -7.76 -0.86
N TRP A 48 10.75 -8.15 -1.34
CA TRP A 48 10.33 -7.89 -2.71
C TRP A 48 8.85 -7.53 -2.82
N ILE A 49 8.51 -6.80 -3.88
CA ILE A 49 7.14 -6.52 -4.29
C ILE A 49 6.91 -6.95 -5.75
N ARG A 50 5.67 -7.31 -6.07
CA ARG A 50 5.16 -7.44 -7.42
C ARG A 50 4.21 -6.29 -7.66
N VAL A 51 4.46 -5.54 -8.72
CA VAL A 51 3.60 -4.43 -9.13
C VAL A 51 3.02 -4.71 -10.50
N ALA A 52 1.74 -4.38 -10.67
CA ALA A 52 1.13 -4.40 -11.99
C ALA A 52 1.71 -3.27 -12.84
N LEU A 53 2.22 -3.59 -14.04
CA LEU A 53 2.78 -2.62 -14.96
C LEU A 53 1.68 -1.85 -15.69
N GLY A 54 1.03 -0.93 -14.96
CA GLY A 54 -0.06 -0.10 -15.47
C GLY A 54 -1.25 -0.94 -15.95
N LYS A 55 -1.86 -0.53 -17.07
CA LYS A 55 -3.03 -1.20 -17.67
C LYS A 55 -2.67 -2.36 -18.61
N LYS A 56 -1.41 -2.80 -18.64
CA LYS A 56 -1.01 -3.90 -19.53
C LYS A 56 -1.49 -5.22 -18.94
N VAL A 57 -2.23 -5.96 -19.76
CA VAL A 57 -2.66 -7.32 -19.45
C VAL A 57 -1.97 -8.30 -20.40
N ASP A 58 -1.66 -9.50 -19.89
CA ASP A 58 -1.17 -10.62 -20.69
C ASP A 58 -2.31 -11.19 -21.57
N ARG A 59 -1.99 -12.14 -22.44
CA ARG A 59 -2.93 -12.81 -23.36
C ARG A 59 -4.10 -13.50 -22.66
N ARG A 60 -3.99 -13.75 -21.35
CA ARG A 60 -5.05 -14.32 -20.50
C ARG A 60 -5.88 -13.28 -19.75
N GLY A 61 -5.65 -11.98 -19.98
CA GLY A 61 -6.35 -10.90 -19.28
C GLY A 61 -5.82 -10.60 -17.87
N ALA A 62 -4.78 -11.32 -17.41
CA ALA A 62 -4.14 -11.04 -16.13
C ALA A 62 -3.22 -9.81 -16.25
N PRO A 63 -3.17 -8.92 -15.24
CA PRO A 63 -2.26 -7.78 -15.25
C PRO A 63 -0.81 -8.26 -15.35
N LEU A 64 -0.02 -7.56 -16.18
CA LEU A 64 1.38 -7.88 -16.34
C LEU A 64 2.14 -7.37 -15.12
N THR A 65 2.48 -8.28 -14.21
CA THR A 65 3.22 -7.91 -12.99
C THR A 65 4.73 -8.02 -13.19
N ILE A 66 5.49 -7.09 -12.62
CA ILE A 66 6.95 -7.18 -12.51
C ILE A 66 7.35 -7.34 -11.04
N ARG A 67 8.35 -8.17 -10.77
CA ARG A 67 8.92 -8.32 -9.42
C ARG A 67 10.08 -7.34 -9.23
N LEU A 68 10.00 -6.52 -8.19
CA LEU A 68 11.01 -5.57 -7.78
C LEU A 68 11.55 -5.98 -6.40
N THR A 69 12.86 -6.12 -6.29
CA THR A 69 13.55 -6.43 -5.02
C THR A 69 14.11 -5.16 -4.38
N GLY A 70 13.99 -5.04 -3.06
CA GLY A 70 14.43 -3.85 -2.33
C GLY A 70 13.74 -3.67 -0.98
N PRO A 71 14.02 -2.57 -0.27
CA PRO A 71 13.36 -2.25 0.99
C PRO A 71 11.86 -2.07 0.77
N VAL A 72 11.08 -2.90 1.47
CA VAL A 72 9.62 -2.90 1.50
C VAL A 72 9.16 -2.53 2.90
N GLU A 73 8.30 -1.53 3.00
CA GLU A 73 7.59 -1.16 4.22
C GLU A 73 6.09 -1.28 3.95
N VAL A 74 5.35 -1.88 4.87
CA VAL A 74 3.89 -2.03 4.75
C VAL A 74 3.21 -1.63 6.05
N TRP A 75 1.99 -1.09 5.94
CA TRP A 75 1.18 -0.67 7.07
C TRP A 75 -0.31 -0.76 6.73
N PHE A 76 -1.15 -0.80 7.75
CA PHE A 76 -2.61 -0.70 7.58
C PHE A 76 -3.06 0.75 7.43
N LEU A 77 -3.92 1.02 6.45
CA LEU A 77 -4.50 2.34 6.20
C LEU A 77 -5.52 2.74 7.27
N ASP A 78 -6.21 1.76 7.88
CA ASP A 78 -7.11 1.99 9.03
C ASP A 78 -6.47 2.81 10.17
N LYS A 79 -5.16 2.64 10.41
CA LYS A 79 -4.43 3.42 11.43
C LYS A 79 -3.98 4.81 10.97
N GLN A 80 -4.02 5.13 9.67
CA GLN A 80 -3.53 6.40 9.14
C GLN A 80 -4.57 7.52 9.14
N ASP A 81 -5.87 7.21 9.25
CA ASP A 81 -6.93 8.23 9.38
C ASP A 81 -6.82 9.07 10.67
N ALA A 82 -5.92 8.70 11.59
CA ALA A 82 -5.68 9.44 12.84
C ALA A 82 -4.64 10.57 12.74
N LYS A 83 -4.07 10.88 11.55
CA LYS A 83 -2.92 11.80 11.45
C LYS A 83 -2.97 12.90 10.39
N ASP A 84 -4.13 13.40 9.96
CA ASP A 84 -4.15 14.59 9.07
C ASP A 84 -5.24 15.64 9.37
N ASP A 85 -5.61 15.84 10.64
CA ASP A 85 -6.53 16.94 11.03
C ASP A 85 -5.96 17.91 12.08
N THR A 86 -4.67 18.21 12.02
CA THR A 86 -4.10 19.32 12.82
C THR A 86 -3.11 20.14 12.02
N LYS A 87 -3.57 20.79 10.94
CA LYS A 87 -2.90 22.02 10.47
C LYS A 87 -3.81 22.93 9.64
N LEU A 88 -4.94 23.38 10.18
CA LEU A 88 -5.55 24.63 9.71
C LEU A 88 -6.25 25.44 10.81
N SER A 89 -5.73 25.43 12.04
CA SER A 89 -6.00 26.50 13.02
C SER A 89 -4.83 27.49 13.00
N GLY A 90 -4.97 28.54 12.20
CA GLY A 90 -3.95 29.57 12.08
C GLY A 90 -4.43 30.82 11.36
N ILE A 91 -5.68 31.24 11.59
CA ILE A 91 -6.06 32.64 11.38
C ILE A 91 -5.56 33.41 12.61
N PRO A 92 -4.65 34.37 12.41
CA PRO A 92 -4.84 35.70 12.97
C PRO A 92 -4.93 36.67 11.78
N ALA A 93 -6.06 37.28 11.44
CA ALA A 93 -6.76 38.29 12.23
C ALA A 93 -5.80 39.26 12.93
N SER A 94 -5.12 40.13 12.17
CA SER A 94 -5.02 41.54 12.55
C SER A 94 -4.43 42.44 11.47
N PRO A 95 -4.73 43.76 11.55
CA PRO A 95 -4.85 44.66 10.41
C PRO A 95 -3.76 45.74 10.39
N ALA A 96 -3.85 46.59 9.37
CA ALA A 96 -3.20 47.91 9.24
C ALA A 96 -1.68 47.90 9.02
N GLU A 97 -1.25 48.36 7.84
CA GLU A 97 -0.88 49.77 7.65
C GLU A 97 -1.03 50.16 6.17
#